data_AF-A0A645H6M7-F1
#
_entry.id   AF-A0A645H6M7-F1
#
_cell.length_a   1.000
_cell.length_b   1.000
_cell.length_c   1.000
_cell.angle_alpha   90.00
_cell.angle_beta   90.00
_cell.angle_gamma   90.00
#
_symmetry.space_group_name_H-M   'P 1'
#
loop_
_entity.id
_entity.type
_entity.pdbx_description
1 polymer ?
#
loop_
_entity_poly.entity_id
_entity_poly.type
_entity_poly.pdbx_seq_one_letter_code
_entity_poly.pdbx_strand_id
1 'polypeptide(L)'
;MQDHGYVNQFEYIEDGKAGKFRVMMKGAINNCGVIKPRYSVKVSDFVKFEARFLPAQDFGVLILTTTEGVMTHTDAKEKGVGGKLLAYVY
;
A
#
# COMPACT_ATOMS: atom_id res chain seq x y z
N MET A 1 -3.93 1.12 -4.98
CA MET A 1 -3.47 2.46 -5.44
C MET A 1 -4.46 3.07 -6.42
N GLN A 2 -4.95 2.32 -7.42
CA GLN A 2 -6.01 2.77 -8.30
C GLN A 2 -7.33 3.03 -7.53
N ASP A 3 -7.73 2.13 -6.63
CA ASP A 3 -8.98 2.24 -5.86
C ASP A 3 -9.02 3.48 -4.95
N HIS A 4 -7.85 3.88 -4.44
CA HIS A 4 -7.68 5.11 -3.64
C HIS A 4 -7.40 6.36 -4.50
N GLY A 5 -7.45 6.24 -5.83
CA GLY A 5 -7.34 7.36 -6.77
C GLY A 5 -5.93 7.94 -6.92
N TYR A 6 -4.87 7.25 -6.50
CA TYR A 6 -3.48 7.70 -6.70
C TYR A 6 -3.00 7.53 -8.14
N VAL A 7 -3.49 6.48 -8.81
CA VAL A 7 -3.13 6.09 -10.17
C VAL A 7 -4.42 6.01 -10.99
N ASN A 8 -4.38 6.44 -12.26
CA ASN A 8 -5.54 6.39 -13.15
C ASN A 8 -5.71 5.00 -13.75
N GLN A 9 -5.05 4.74 -14.88
CA GLN A 9 -5.09 3.47 -15.59
C GLN A 9 -3.68 2.89 -15.66
N PHE A 10 -3.58 1.58 -15.61
CA PHE A 10 -2.35 0.88 -15.95
C PHE A 10 -2.64 -0.18 -17.00
N GLU A 11 -1.64 -0.44 -17.84
CA GLU A 11 -1.68 -1.44 -18.90
C GLU A 11 -0.52 -2.40 -18.72
N TYR A 12 -0.78 -3.69 -18.86
CA TYR A 12 0.25 -4.71 -18.93
C TYR A 12 0.62 -4.96 -20.40
N ILE A 13 1.88 -4.75 -20.73
CA ILE A 13 2.45 -4.96 -22.06
C ILE A 13 3.28 -6.23 -22.00
N GLU A 14 2.84 -7.28 -22.71
CA GLU A 14 3.56 -8.54 -22.83
C GLU A 14 4.76 -8.37 -23.76
N ASP A 15 5.97 -8.62 -23.25
CA ASP A 15 7.24 -8.46 -23.99
C ASP A 15 7.94 -9.80 -24.26
N GLY A 16 7.25 -10.92 -24.04
CA GLY A 16 7.80 -12.27 -24.13
C GLY A 16 8.79 -12.62 -23.01
N LYS A 17 8.95 -11.76 -21.99
CA LYS A 17 9.78 -11.99 -20.80
C LYS A 17 8.92 -11.98 -19.53
N ALA A 18 9.09 -10.98 -18.67
CA ALA A 18 8.28 -10.78 -17.47
C ALA A 18 7.14 -9.77 -17.68
N GLY A 19 7.08 -9.15 -18.88
CA GLY A 19 6.18 -8.06 -19.21
C GLY A 19 6.59 -6.72 -18.61
N LYS A 20 5.88 -5.68 -19.02
CA LYS A 20 6.07 -4.29 -18.57
C LYS A 20 4.73 -3.69 -18.16
N PHE A 21 4.74 -2.84 -17.15
CA PHE A 21 3.56 -2.08 -16.77
C PHE A 21 3.71 -0.63 -17.21
N ARG A 22 2.76 -0.15 -18.00
CA ARG A 22 2.61 1.27 -18.32
C ARG A 22 1.57 1.87 -17.39
N VAL A 23 1.98 2.81 -16.55
CA VAL A 23 1.11 3.38 -15.51
C VAL A 23 0.86 4.85 -15.82
N MET A 24 -0.42 5.24 -15.88
CA MET A 24 -0.84 6.63 -16.02
C MET A 24 -1.06 7.24 -14.63
N MET A 25 -0.20 8.21 -14.28
CA MET A 25 -0.27 8.90 -13.00
C MET A 25 -1.38 9.95 -13.02
N LYS A 26 -2.11 10.09 -11.89
CA LYS A 26 -3.10 11.16 -11.70
C LYS A 26 -2.46 12.47 -11.24
N GLY A 27 -1.24 12.42 -10.69
CA GLY A 27 -0.58 13.54 -10.03
C GLY A 27 -0.96 13.73 -8.56
N ALA A 28 -1.65 12.76 -7.95
CA ALA A 28 -2.08 12.78 -6.56
C ALA A 28 -1.10 12.10 -5.58
N ILE A 29 0.04 11.60 -6.08
CA ILE A 29 1.07 10.95 -5.24
C ILE A 29 2.10 11.99 -4.87
N ASN A 30 2.22 12.27 -3.58
CA ASN A 30 3.32 13.06 -3.02
C ASN A 30 4.56 12.17 -2.84
N ASN A 31 4.37 10.98 -2.27
CA ASN A 31 5.44 9.99 -2.11
C ASN A 31 4.88 8.57 -2.03
N CYS A 32 5.61 7.61 -2.59
CA CYS A 32 5.34 6.19 -2.44
C CYS A 32 6.64 5.42 -2.25
N GLY A 33 6.66 4.50 -1.28
CA GLY A 33 7.89 3.82 -0.90
C GLY A 33 7.66 2.41 -0.38
N VAL A 34 8.68 1.56 -0.56
CA VAL A 34 8.71 0.21 0.00
C VAL A 34 9.19 0.25 1.45
N ILE A 35 8.56 -0.53 2.32
CA ILE A 35 8.97 -0.69 3.72
C ILE A 35 9.94 -1.88 3.81
N LYS A 36 11.18 -1.61 4.25
CA LYS A 36 12.23 -2.62 4.43
C LYS A 36 12.82 -2.53 5.84
N PRO A 37 13.02 -3.65 6.55
CA PRO A 37 12.48 -4.99 6.25
C PRO A 37 10.95 -5.03 6.33
N ARG A 38 10.34 -6.10 5.80
CA ARG A 38 8.88 -6.31 5.92
C ARG A 38 8.52 -6.71 7.35
N TYR A 39 8.33 -5.72 8.21
CA TYR A 39 8.02 -5.92 9.62
C TYR A 39 6.70 -6.67 9.79
N SER A 40 6.66 -7.61 10.73
CA SER A 40 5.42 -8.26 11.15
C SER A 40 4.70 -7.34 12.15
N VAL A 41 3.42 -7.10 11.93
CA VAL A 41 2.63 -6.09 12.63
C VAL A 41 1.29 -6.69 13.06
N LYS A 42 0.94 -6.50 14.33
CA LYS A 42 -0.38 -6.84 14.87
C LYS A 42 -1.33 -5.66 14.68
N VAL A 43 -2.63 -5.91 14.74
CA VAL A 43 -3.66 -4.86 14.61
C VAL A 43 -3.46 -3.73 15.62
N SER A 44 -3.04 -4.07 16.85
CA SER A 44 -2.73 -3.10 17.91
C SER A 44 -1.59 -2.14 17.58
N ASP A 45 -0.68 -2.55 16.68
CA ASP A 45 0.53 -1.80 16.34
C ASP A 45 0.34 -0.89 15.11
N PHE A 46 -0.82 -0.93 14.42
CA PHE A 46 -1.04 -0.13 13.20
C PHE A 46 -0.85 1.37 13.41
N VAL A 47 -1.40 1.92 14.50
CA VAL A 47 -1.28 3.34 14.85
C VAL A 47 0.18 3.80 14.92
N LYS A 48 1.07 2.94 15.46
CA LYS A 48 2.51 3.23 15.56
C LYS A 48 3.16 3.35 14.19
N PHE A 49 2.77 2.49 13.25
CA PHE A 49 3.33 2.49 11.90
C PHE A 49 2.70 3.55 11.00
N GLU A 50 1.41 3.86 11.19
CA GLU A 50 0.75 5.01 10.58
C GLU A 50 1.50 6.30 10.93
N ALA A 51 1.73 6.56 12.23
CA ALA A 51 2.46 7.75 12.68
C ALA A 51 3.91 7.82 12.18
N ARG A 52 4.51 6.68 11.79
CA ARG A 52 5.90 6.63 11.30
C ARG A 52 6.00 6.91 9.80
N PHE A 53 5.04 6.45 9.02
CA PHE A 53 5.14 6.42 7.56
C PHE A 53 4.15 7.35 6.87
N LEU A 54 3.03 7.69 7.52
CA LEU A 54 2.02 8.59 6.99
C LEU A 54 2.23 9.99 7.58
N PRO A 55 2.04 11.06 6.79
CA PRO A 55 2.31 12.42 7.25
C PRO A 55 1.21 12.96 8.17
N ALA A 56 -0.02 12.44 8.10
CA ALA A 56 -1.13 12.83 8.97
C ALA A 56 -2.11 11.66 9.17
N GLN A 57 -2.92 11.75 10.22
CA GLN A 57 -4.05 10.84 10.44
C GLN A 57 -5.07 11.00 9.29
N ASP A 58 -5.64 9.89 8.83
CA ASP A 58 -6.56 9.83 7.69
C ASP A 58 -5.97 10.32 6.35
N PHE A 59 -4.64 10.48 6.27
CA PHE A 59 -3.94 10.85 5.05
C PHE A 59 -2.93 9.79 4.65
N GLY A 60 -3.12 9.22 3.46
CA GLY A 60 -2.27 8.17 2.94
C GLY A 60 -2.73 6.77 3.30
N VAL A 61 -2.05 5.78 2.72
CA VAL A 61 -2.39 4.38 2.84
C VAL A 61 -1.15 3.55 3.09
N LEU A 62 -1.16 2.79 4.18
CA LEU A 62 -0.26 1.66 4.37
C LEU A 62 -0.81 0.40 3.70
N ILE A 63 0.04 -0.25 2.93
CA ILE A 63 -0.23 -1.51 2.23
C ILE A 63 0.51 -2.62 2.96
N LEU A 64 -0.20 -3.69 3.30
CA LEU A 64 0.34 -4.85 4.00
C LEU A 64 -0.12 -6.16 3.36
N THR A 65 0.68 -7.20 3.55
CA THR A 65 0.31 -8.58 3.25
C THR A 65 -0.26 -9.21 4.50
N THR A 66 -1.49 -9.68 4.43
CA THR A 66 -2.15 -10.49 5.46
C THR A 66 -2.30 -11.93 4.98
N THR A 67 -2.87 -12.79 5.81
CA THR A 67 -3.27 -14.15 5.42
C THR A 67 -4.38 -14.18 4.37
N GLU A 68 -5.17 -13.11 4.27
CA GLU A 68 -6.28 -13.00 3.32
C GLU A 68 -5.88 -12.25 2.03
N GLY A 69 -4.60 -11.95 1.87
CA GLY A 69 -4.06 -11.24 0.71
C GLY A 69 -3.50 -9.86 1.04
N VAL A 70 -3.23 -9.10 -0.02
CA VAL A 70 -2.70 -7.73 0.08
C VAL A 70 -3.87 -6.77 0.24
N MET A 71 -3.83 -5.96 1.30
CA MET A 71 -4.89 -5.01 1.62
C MET A 71 -4.32 -3.78 2.32
N THR A 72 -5.17 -2.78 2.53
CA THR A 72 -4.80 -1.57 3.25
C THR A 72 -4.86 -1.78 4.77
N HIS A 73 -4.19 -0.90 5.52
CA HIS A 73 -4.30 -0.88 6.98
C HIS A 73 -5.73 -0.61 7.47
N THR A 74 -6.51 0.16 6.70
CA THR A 74 -7.91 0.45 7.00
C THR A 74 -8.75 -0.81 6.89
N ASP A 75 -8.67 -1.53 5.76
CA ASP A 75 -9.37 -2.80 5.57
C ASP A 75 -8.93 -3.87 6.58
N ALA A 76 -7.62 -3.95 6.84
CA ALA A 76 -7.05 -4.91 7.79
C ALA A 76 -7.52 -4.64 9.22
N LYS A 77 -7.71 -3.38 9.59
CA LYS A 77 -8.25 -2.97 10.89
C LYS A 77 -9.73 -3.33 11.03
N GLU A 78 -10.52 -3.13 9.97
CA GLU A 78 -11.94 -3.53 9.95
C GLU A 78 -12.10 -5.05 10.07
N LYS A 79 -11.23 -5.82 9.42
CA LYS A 79 -11.24 -7.29 9.50
C LYS A 79 -10.55 -7.85 10.75
N GLY A 80 -9.85 -7.01 11.52
CA GLY A 80 -9.09 -7.44 12.69
C GLY A 80 -7.91 -8.36 12.37
N VAL A 81 -7.31 -8.22 11.18
CA VAL A 81 -6.22 -9.10 10.70
C VAL A 81 -4.89 -8.35 10.70
N GLY A 82 -3.86 -8.95 11.30
CA GLY A 82 -2.48 -8.46 11.23
C GLY A 82 -1.75 -8.91 9.96
N GLY A 83 -0.49 -8.53 9.82
CA GLY A 83 0.26 -8.93 8.62
C GLY A 83 1.70 -8.48 8.61
N LYS A 84 2.24 -8.33 7.41
CA LYS A 84 3.57 -7.77 7.15
C LYS A 84 3.45 -6.50 6.33
N LEU A 85 4.13 -5.45 6.75
CA LEU A 85 4.16 -4.19 6.00
C LEU A 85 4.88 -4.38 4.66
N LEU A 86 4.28 -3.87 3.59
CA LEU A 86 4.86 -3.89 2.24
C LEU A 86 5.33 -2.50 1.81
N ALA A 87 4.43 -1.52 1.85
CA ALA A 87 4.66 -0.21 1.25
C ALA A 87 3.73 0.84 1.86
N TYR A 88 4.04 2.10 1.61
CA TYR A 88 3.16 3.24 1.88
C TYR A 88 2.99 4.09 0.61
N VAL A 89 1.88 4.81 0.55
CA VAL A 89 1.62 5.82 -0.47
C VAL A 89 0.81 6.97 0.12
N TYR A 90 1.13 8.20 -0.24
CA TYR A 90 0.39 9.40 0.13
C TYR A 90 0.72 10.56 -0.82
#